data_AF-A0A1A5D6L9-F1
#
_entry.id   AF-A0A1A5D6L9-F1
#
_cell.length_a   1.000
_cell.length_b   1.000
_cell.length_c   1.000
_cell.angle_alpha   90.00
_cell.angle_beta   90.00
_cell.angle_gamma   90.00
#
_symmetry.space_group_name_H-M   'P 1'
#
loop_
_entity.id
_entity.type
_entity.pdbx_description
1 polymer ?
#
loop_
_entity_poly.entity_id
_entity_poly.type
_entity_poly.pdbx_seq_one_letter_code
_entity_poly.pdbx_strand_id
1 'polypeptide(L)'
;MPQTAARRTITLALTRDGEQTSSVKVGLLLDIGLSLLAVFATAHQQSQTFLASAIDGSRLLLAVDQQAPARAAARYPSISEDVTLDIDLNDGSGSGGGAPADLAATVRVDGLPADRDVVAFERGVGGEWRVAGYGATVDGELDMDLRVAGPGQVYVMAMDSWGTVFQPLLGVAEGDLIRPTVFMGWIYRITQAGQLPAVEPTWWDDSLLGPQPLGTARAEVHRYYPPQGRGPIPVELT
;
A
#
# COMPACT_ATOMS: atom_id res chain seq x y z
N MET A 1 -39.01 -37.85 12.29
CA MET A 1 -38.77 -36.53 12.91
C MET A 1 -38.29 -35.58 11.82
N PRO A 2 -38.79 -34.34 11.71
CA PRO A 2 -38.28 -33.41 10.71
C PRO A 2 -36.83 -33.06 11.07
N GLN A 3 -35.92 -33.30 10.12
CA GLN A 3 -34.51 -32.97 10.27
C GLN A 3 -34.40 -31.43 10.29
N THR A 4 -34.06 -30.84 11.44
CA THR A 4 -33.83 -29.40 11.54
C THR A 4 -32.65 -29.05 10.64
N ALA A 5 -32.90 -28.28 9.58
CA ALA A 5 -31.84 -27.86 8.66
C ALA A 5 -30.76 -27.08 9.43
N ALA A 6 -29.50 -27.47 9.23
CA ALA A 6 -28.37 -26.79 9.84
C ALA A 6 -28.32 -25.32 9.41
N ARG A 7 -28.03 -24.43 10.36
CA ARG A 7 -27.96 -22.98 10.16
C ARG A 7 -26.56 -22.47 10.43
N ARG A 8 -26.27 -21.30 9.85
CA ARG A 8 -25.03 -20.52 10.06
C ARG A 8 -25.39 -19.10 10.42
N THR A 9 -24.83 -18.59 11.49
CA THR A 9 -24.85 -17.17 11.82
C THR A 9 -23.59 -16.52 11.27
N ILE A 10 -23.76 -15.61 10.33
CA ILE A 10 -22.67 -14.81 9.78
C ILE A 10 -22.76 -13.43 10.37
N THR A 11 -21.68 -13.02 11.00
CA THR A 11 -21.49 -11.68 11.55
C THR A 11 -20.51 -10.95 10.65
N LEU A 12 -20.88 -9.78 10.15
CA LEU A 12 -19.96 -8.90 9.46
C LEU A 12 -19.60 -7.73 10.38
N ALA A 13 -18.31 -7.51 10.61
CA ALA A 13 -17.79 -6.37 11.34
C ALA A 13 -16.91 -5.53 10.38
N LEU A 14 -17.26 -4.25 10.26
CA LEU A 14 -16.67 -3.31 9.32
C LEU A 14 -16.05 -2.13 10.07
N THR A 15 -14.77 -1.89 9.83
CA THR A 15 -14.02 -0.73 10.33
C THR A 15 -13.52 0.12 9.17
N ARG A 16 -13.13 1.35 9.48
CA ARG A 16 -12.43 2.24 8.56
C ARG A 16 -11.12 2.65 9.18
N ASP A 17 -10.02 2.40 8.49
CA ASP A 17 -8.66 2.70 8.96
C ASP A 17 -8.39 2.15 10.38
N GLY A 18 -8.94 0.97 10.69
CA GLY A 18 -8.87 0.29 11.99
C GLY A 18 -9.86 0.77 13.05
N GLU A 19 -10.67 1.80 12.77
CA GLU A 19 -11.59 2.40 13.74
C GLU A 19 -13.07 2.12 13.44
N GLN A 20 -13.88 2.07 14.50
CA GLN A 20 -15.32 2.13 14.39
C GLN A 20 -15.75 3.57 14.11
N THR A 21 -16.35 3.80 12.94
CA THR A 21 -16.94 5.10 12.60
C THR A 21 -18.46 5.04 12.65
N SER A 22 -19.10 6.21 12.70
CA SER A 22 -20.56 6.32 12.62
C SER A 22 -21.11 6.16 11.18
N SER A 23 -20.24 6.12 10.17
CA SER A 23 -20.65 5.94 8.77
C SER A 23 -21.12 4.53 8.49
N VAL A 24 -22.28 4.42 7.84
CA VAL A 24 -22.83 3.14 7.38
C VAL A 24 -21.98 2.63 6.23
N LYS A 25 -21.46 1.41 6.41
CA LYS A 25 -20.70 0.65 5.41
C LYS A 25 -21.59 -0.48 4.91
N VAL A 26 -21.39 -0.88 3.65
CA VAL A 26 -22.17 -1.94 3.02
C VAL A 26 -21.28 -3.11 2.70
N GLY A 27 -21.64 -4.30 3.20
CA GLY A 27 -21.03 -5.57 2.86
C GLY A 27 -21.95 -6.39 1.94
N LEU A 28 -21.42 -6.85 0.83
CA LEU A 28 -22.08 -7.76 -0.11
C LEU A 28 -21.40 -9.12 -0.01
N LEU A 29 -22.15 -10.13 0.42
CA LEU A 29 -21.69 -11.51 0.39
C LEU A 29 -22.24 -12.16 -0.88
N LEU A 30 -21.35 -12.65 -1.72
CA LEU A 30 -21.65 -13.27 -3.00
C LEU A 30 -21.14 -14.71 -3.04
N ASP A 31 -21.77 -15.54 -3.86
CA ASP A 31 -21.15 -16.79 -4.28
C ASP A 31 -19.98 -16.51 -5.25
N ILE A 32 -19.26 -17.58 -5.62
CA ILE A 32 -18.11 -17.50 -6.52
C ILE A 32 -18.53 -17.22 -7.98
N GLY A 33 -19.80 -17.41 -8.31
CA GLY A 33 -20.42 -17.00 -9.57
C GLY A 33 -20.93 -15.56 -9.57
N LEU A 34 -20.63 -14.79 -8.51
CA LEU A 34 -21.07 -13.41 -8.29
C LEU A 34 -22.59 -13.23 -8.07
N SER A 35 -23.30 -14.30 -7.72
CA SER A 35 -24.69 -14.18 -7.26
C SER A 35 -24.72 -13.60 -5.86
N LEU A 36 -25.56 -12.58 -5.63
CA LEU A 36 -25.73 -11.97 -4.31
C LEU A 36 -26.43 -12.94 -3.36
N LEU A 37 -25.78 -13.24 -2.23
CA LEU A 37 -26.32 -14.09 -1.17
C LEU A 37 -26.87 -13.26 0.00
N ALA A 38 -26.17 -12.17 0.38
CA ALA A 38 -26.57 -11.31 1.48
C ALA A 38 -26.05 -9.88 1.34
N VAL A 39 -26.76 -8.95 1.98
CA VAL A 39 -26.35 -7.54 2.13
C VAL A 39 -26.34 -7.20 3.61
N PHE A 40 -25.23 -6.67 4.09
CA PHE A 40 -25.05 -6.13 5.42
C PHE A 40 -24.91 -4.60 5.28
N ALA A 41 -25.63 -3.84 6.08
CA ALA A 41 -25.54 -2.39 6.12
C ALA A 41 -25.44 -1.96 7.58
N THR A 42 -24.23 -1.58 8.02
CA THR A 42 -23.95 -1.31 9.43
C THR A 42 -22.87 -0.25 9.59
N ALA A 43 -22.94 0.49 10.69
CA ALA A 43 -21.85 1.38 11.09
C ALA A 43 -20.64 0.58 11.62
N HIS A 44 -20.89 -0.59 12.19
CA HIS A 44 -19.87 -1.43 12.81
C HIS A 44 -20.15 -2.91 12.56
N GLN A 45 -21.17 -3.50 13.19
CA GLN A 45 -21.42 -4.94 13.12
C GLN A 45 -22.88 -5.24 12.80
N GLN A 46 -23.12 -6.32 12.05
CA GLN A 46 -24.45 -6.88 11.82
C GLN A 46 -24.37 -8.39 11.62
N SER A 47 -25.33 -9.11 12.20
CA SER A 47 -25.42 -10.57 12.07
C SER A 47 -26.68 -10.97 11.29
N GLN A 48 -26.56 -12.01 10.46
CA GLN A 48 -27.65 -12.64 9.75
C GLN A 48 -27.51 -14.16 9.80
N THR A 49 -28.63 -14.88 9.85
CA THR A 49 -28.64 -16.35 9.93
C THR A 49 -29.15 -16.96 8.62
N PHE A 50 -28.41 -17.94 8.10
CA PHE A 50 -28.66 -18.60 6.82
C PHE A 50 -28.81 -20.10 7.02
N LEU A 51 -29.37 -20.78 6.01
CA LEU A 51 -29.22 -22.22 5.89
C LEU A 51 -27.77 -22.55 5.52
N ALA A 52 -27.19 -23.54 6.17
CA ALA A 52 -25.82 -23.99 5.89
C ALA A 52 -25.65 -24.36 4.41
N SER A 53 -26.63 -25.03 3.81
CA SER A 53 -26.61 -25.41 2.38
C SER A 53 -26.56 -24.23 1.41
N ALA A 54 -26.93 -23.02 1.83
CA ALA A 54 -26.88 -21.83 0.98
C ALA A 54 -25.53 -21.10 1.10
N ILE A 55 -24.88 -21.19 2.26
CA ILE A 55 -23.76 -20.30 2.61
C ILE A 55 -22.41 -21.01 2.78
N ASP A 56 -22.41 -22.33 3.01
CA ASP A 56 -21.18 -23.11 3.22
C ASP A 56 -20.29 -23.13 1.95
N GLY A 57 -18.98 -23.04 2.15
CA GLY A 57 -17.95 -23.04 1.12
C GLY A 57 -17.27 -21.68 0.92
N SER A 58 -16.48 -21.57 -0.15
CA SER A 58 -15.80 -20.32 -0.52
C SER A 58 -16.81 -19.30 -1.03
N ARG A 59 -16.68 -18.05 -0.58
CA ARG A 59 -17.54 -16.91 -0.94
C ARG A 59 -16.70 -15.71 -1.30
N LEU A 60 -17.29 -14.73 -1.95
CA LEU A 60 -16.70 -13.41 -2.14
C LEU A 60 -17.43 -12.43 -1.22
N LEU A 61 -16.68 -11.68 -0.42
CA LEU A 61 -17.20 -10.60 0.39
C LEU A 61 -16.60 -9.29 -0.10
N LEU A 62 -17.45 -8.35 -0.51
CA LEU A 62 -17.09 -7.00 -0.91
C LEU A 62 -17.67 -6.01 0.09
N ALA A 63 -16.84 -5.19 0.71
CA ALA A 63 -17.27 -4.11 1.59
C ALA A 63 -16.97 -2.75 0.96
N VAL A 64 -17.89 -1.79 1.12
CA VAL A 64 -17.75 -0.41 0.63
C VAL A 64 -18.15 0.60 1.69
N ASP A 65 -17.44 1.73 1.72
CA ASP A 65 -17.79 2.95 2.45
C ASP A 65 -17.81 4.11 1.45
N GLN A 66 -18.96 4.78 1.32
CA GLN A 66 -19.13 5.90 0.39
C GLN A 66 -18.78 7.26 1.01
N GLN A 67 -18.46 7.32 2.31
CA GLN A 67 -17.95 8.53 2.93
C GLN A 67 -16.62 8.93 2.28
N ALA A 68 -16.53 10.16 1.78
CA ALA A 68 -15.34 10.68 1.11
C ALA A 68 -14.13 10.75 2.09
N PRO A 69 -12.93 10.28 1.66
CA PRO A 69 -12.67 9.57 0.41
C PRO A 69 -13.29 8.17 0.43
N ALA A 70 -14.01 7.77 -0.63
CA ALA A 70 -14.67 6.47 -0.66
C ALA A 70 -13.65 5.32 -0.55
N ARG A 71 -14.00 4.26 0.18
CA ARG A 71 -13.14 3.08 0.43
C ARG A 71 -13.86 1.80 0.05
N ALA A 72 -13.09 0.78 -0.33
CA ALA A 72 -13.61 -0.56 -0.57
C ALA A 72 -12.56 -1.61 -0.23
N ALA A 73 -13.02 -2.78 0.20
CA ALA A 73 -12.17 -3.93 0.47
C ALA A 73 -12.88 -5.22 0.05
N ALA A 74 -12.13 -6.23 -0.39
CA ALA A 74 -12.67 -7.53 -0.76
C ALA A 74 -11.88 -8.68 -0.13
N ARG A 75 -12.58 -9.78 0.17
CA ARG A 75 -12.03 -11.02 0.75
C ARG A 75 -12.73 -12.24 0.20
N TYR A 76 -12.04 -13.39 0.21
CA TYR A 76 -12.61 -14.69 -0.14
C TYR A 76 -12.74 -15.59 1.11
N PRO A 77 -13.74 -15.37 1.99
CA PRO A 77 -13.91 -16.21 3.17
C PRO A 77 -14.37 -17.62 2.80
N SER A 78 -14.00 -18.59 3.64
CA SER A 78 -14.58 -19.94 3.62
C SER A 78 -15.49 -20.11 4.82
N ILE A 79 -16.75 -20.44 4.59
CA ILE A 79 -17.77 -20.58 5.63
C ILE A 79 -18.08 -22.06 5.83
N SER A 80 -18.02 -22.54 7.06
CA SER A 80 -18.42 -23.91 7.41
C SER A 80 -19.12 -24.02 8.78
N GLU A 81 -19.12 -22.92 9.54
CA GLU A 81 -19.70 -22.76 10.85
C GLU A 81 -20.11 -21.29 11.06
N ASP A 82 -20.67 -20.97 12.22
CA ASP A 82 -20.95 -19.58 12.61
C ASP A 82 -19.63 -18.80 12.63
N VAL A 83 -19.58 -17.64 11.98
CA VAL A 83 -18.33 -16.92 11.77
C VAL A 83 -18.52 -15.40 11.83
N THR A 84 -17.53 -14.73 12.40
CA THR A 84 -17.35 -13.28 12.28
C THR A 84 -16.33 -12.99 11.18
N LEU A 85 -16.73 -12.16 10.22
CA LEU A 85 -15.91 -11.70 9.13
C LEU A 85 -15.54 -10.25 9.40
N ASP A 86 -14.30 -10.01 9.80
CA ASP A 86 -13.76 -8.68 10.03
C ASP A 86 -13.19 -8.11 8.74
N ILE A 87 -13.67 -6.94 8.32
CA ILE A 87 -13.11 -6.20 7.19
C ILE A 87 -12.83 -4.76 7.60
N ASP A 88 -11.57 -4.39 7.44
CA ASP A 88 -11.14 -3.01 7.53
C ASP A 88 -11.06 -2.37 6.14
N LEU A 89 -11.73 -1.24 5.97
CA LEU A 89 -11.73 -0.45 4.74
C LEU A 89 -10.70 0.67 4.88
N ASN A 90 -9.56 0.49 4.21
CA ASN A 90 -8.47 1.48 4.09
C ASN A 90 -8.20 1.79 2.61
N ASP A 91 -7.30 2.74 2.31
CA ASP A 91 -6.85 3.04 0.93
C ASP A 91 -6.05 1.91 0.27
N GLY A 92 -5.79 0.80 0.99
CA GLY A 92 -4.68 -0.07 0.66
C GLY A 92 -3.31 0.56 0.95
N SER A 93 -3.29 1.69 1.66
CA SER A 93 -2.06 2.32 2.13
C SER A 93 -1.50 1.61 3.39
N GLY A 94 -2.32 0.85 4.11
CA GLY A 94 -1.87 -0.13 5.09
C GLY A 94 -2.85 -1.27 5.10
N SER A 95 -2.38 -2.52 4.95
CA SER A 95 -3.31 -3.64 4.84
C SER A 95 -4.10 -3.86 6.13
N GLY A 96 -5.42 -3.94 5.97
CA GLY A 96 -6.39 -4.05 7.06
C GLY A 96 -6.16 -5.25 7.98
N GLY A 97 -6.32 -5.01 9.29
CA GLY A 97 -6.27 -6.01 10.36
C GLY A 97 -4.86 -6.30 10.89
N GLY A 98 -4.67 -6.17 12.21
CA GLY A 98 -3.41 -6.43 12.90
C GLY A 98 -3.28 -5.62 14.19
N ALA A 99 -2.39 -6.04 15.08
CA ALA A 99 -2.01 -5.24 16.24
C ALA A 99 -1.26 -3.99 15.73
N PRO A 100 -1.55 -2.80 16.28
CA PRO A 100 -0.73 -1.63 16.01
C PRO A 100 0.70 -1.91 16.52
N ALA A 101 1.67 -1.39 15.78
CA ALA A 101 3.07 -1.53 16.13
C ALA A 101 3.85 -0.34 15.57
N ASP A 102 4.94 0.01 16.23
CA ASP A 102 5.77 1.15 15.83
C ASP A 102 7.10 0.65 15.28
N LEU A 103 7.62 1.35 14.27
CA LEU A 103 8.95 1.12 13.74
C LEU A 103 9.66 2.43 13.41
N ALA A 104 10.72 2.71 14.17
CA ALA A 104 11.66 3.76 13.84
C ALA A 104 12.61 3.31 12.71
N ALA A 105 12.64 4.07 11.62
CA ALA A 105 13.52 3.86 10.49
C ALA A 105 14.50 5.03 10.34
N THR A 106 15.77 4.71 10.12
CA THR A 106 16.81 5.68 9.74
C THR A 106 17.38 5.30 8.39
N VAL A 107 17.40 6.25 7.46
CA VAL A 107 17.90 6.05 6.11
C VAL A 107 19.09 6.98 5.86
N ARG A 108 20.17 6.40 5.35
CA ARG A 108 21.39 7.12 5.01
C ARG A 108 21.86 6.78 3.60
N VAL A 109 22.31 7.79 2.89
CA VAL A 109 22.95 7.68 1.57
C VAL A 109 24.37 8.24 1.71
N ASP A 110 25.37 7.42 1.37
CA ASP A 110 26.80 7.76 1.55
C ASP A 110 27.14 8.27 2.96
N GLY A 111 26.47 7.72 3.98
CA GLY A 111 26.67 8.03 5.40
C GLY A 111 25.89 9.24 5.91
N LEU A 112 25.29 10.04 5.02
CA LEU A 112 24.46 11.20 5.37
C LEU A 112 22.98 10.83 5.46
N PRO A 113 22.19 11.46 6.35
CA PRO A 113 20.74 11.26 6.38
C PRO A 113 20.09 11.61 5.03
N ALA A 114 19.06 10.85 4.63
CA ALA A 114 18.43 11.01 3.32
C ALA A 114 16.92 10.73 3.34
N ASP A 115 16.18 11.59 2.65
CA ASP A 115 14.73 11.46 2.48
C ASP A 115 14.41 10.40 1.42
N ARG A 116 13.68 9.37 1.83
CA ARG A 116 13.34 8.18 1.05
C ARG A 116 11.94 7.70 1.39
N ASP A 117 11.24 7.18 0.39
CA ASP A 117 10.04 6.39 0.61
C ASP A 117 10.44 5.06 1.23
N VAL A 118 9.80 4.68 2.33
CA VAL A 118 10.03 3.44 3.05
C VAL A 118 8.74 2.64 3.10
N VAL A 119 8.81 1.36 2.76
CA VAL A 119 7.68 0.43 2.84
C VAL A 119 8.04 -0.73 3.74
N ALA A 120 7.16 -1.04 4.69
CA ALA A 120 7.25 -2.21 5.55
C ALA A 120 6.34 -3.33 5.03
N PHE A 121 6.91 -4.50 4.91
CA PHE A 121 6.25 -5.74 4.53
C PHE A 121 6.29 -6.70 5.71
N GLU A 122 5.20 -7.43 5.91
CA GLU A 122 5.17 -8.51 6.87
C GLU A 122 4.99 -9.84 6.13
N ARG A 123 5.74 -10.85 6.58
CA ARG A 123 5.46 -12.24 6.24
C ARG A 123 4.65 -12.87 7.37
N GLY A 124 3.38 -13.17 7.09
CA GLY A 124 2.48 -13.82 8.03
C GLY A 124 2.86 -15.29 8.29
N VAL A 125 2.23 -15.88 9.31
CA VAL A 125 2.52 -17.26 9.76
C VAL A 125 2.19 -18.30 8.69
N GLY A 126 1.23 -18.02 7.81
CA GLY A 126 0.89 -18.87 6.65
C GLY A 126 1.85 -18.71 5.46
N GLY A 127 2.82 -17.80 5.54
CA GLY A 127 3.81 -17.52 4.50
C GLY A 127 3.40 -16.47 3.47
N GLU A 128 2.19 -15.91 3.59
CA GLU A 128 1.71 -14.78 2.82
C GLU A 128 2.48 -13.49 3.12
N TRP A 129 2.59 -12.62 2.10
CA TRP A 129 3.19 -11.31 2.22
C TRP A 129 2.12 -10.23 2.15
N ARG A 130 2.28 -9.19 2.99
CA ARG A 130 1.41 -8.01 2.99
C ARG A 130 2.18 -6.75 3.35
N VAL A 131 1.64 -5.59 3.00
CA VAL A 131 2.17 -4.29 3.43
C VAL A 131 1.68 -4.00 4.84
N ALA A 132 2.62 -3.85 5.77
CA ALA A 132 2.37 -3.54 7.17
C ALA A 132 2.27 -2.02 7.41
N GLY A 133 2.97 -1.22 6.61
CA GLY A 133 2.96 0.23 6.68
C GLY A 133 3.91 0.85 5.65
N TYR A 134 3.88 2.16 5.51
CA TYR A 134 4.79 2.92 4.66
C TYR A 134 4.87 4.37 5.15
N GLY A 135 5.89 5.08 4.71
CA GLY A 135 6.06 6.51 4.97
C GLY A 135 7.25 7.06 4.20
N ALA A 136 7.57 8.32 4.42
CA ALA A 136 8.76 8.95 3.87
C ALA A 136 9.62 9.50 5.00
N THR A 137 10.94 9.28 4.93
CA THR A 137 11.86 9.88 5.89
C THR A 137 11.95 11.39 5.68
N VAL A 138 12.08 12.12 6.79
CA VAL A 138 12.41 13.55 6.83
C VAL A 138 13.70 13.69 7.62
N ASP A 139 14.70 14.34 7.03
CA ASP A 139 16.07 14.38 7.56
C ASP A 139 16.62 12.97 7.83
N GLY A 140 16.22 12.00 7.01
CA GLY A 140 16.62 10.60 7.13
C GLY A 140 15.97 9.81 8.26
N GLU A 141 14.98 10.34 8.96
CA GLU A 141 14.27 9.66 10.05
C GLU A 141 12.77 9.50 9.74
N LEU A 142 12.17 8.41 10.21
CA LEU A 142 10.75 8.12 10.09
C LEU A 142 10.31 7.26 11.27
N ASP A 143 9.31 7.72 12.02
CA ASP A 143 8.52 6.88 12.91
C ASP A 143 7.32 6.37 12.11
N MET A 144 7.28 5.06 11.86
CA MET A 144 6.28 4.43 11.01
C MET A 144 5.26 3.67 11.86
N ASP A 145 3.99 4.05 11.69
CA ASP A 145 2.87 3.29 12.23
C ASP A 145 2.63 2.05 11.35
N LEU A 146 2.65 0.87 11.98
CA LEU A 146 2.47 -0.42 11.34
C LEU A 146 1.19 -1.12 11.82
N ARG A 147 0.72 -2.04 10.98
CA ARG A 147 -0.30 -3.05 11.35
C ARG A 147 0.24 -4.44 11.07
N VAL A 148 0.49 -5.21 12.14
CA VAL A 148 1.14 -6.53 12.06
C VAL A 148 0.23 -7.66 12.55
N ALA A 149 0.31 -8.83 11.90
CA ALA A 149 -0.52 -10.00 12.14
C ALA A 149 0.23 -10.91 13.11
N GLY A 150 0.26 -10.50 14.37
CA GLY A 150 0.91 -11.25 15.45
C GLY A 150 2.44 -11.09 15.44
N PRO A 151 3.22 -12.11 15.82
CA PRO A 151 4.67 -12.03 15.95
C PRO A 151 5.40 -12.08 14.59
N GLY A 152 4.74 -11.62 13.52
CA GLY A 152 5.21 -11.72 12.15
C GLY A 152 6.56 -11.02 11.95
N GLN A 153 7.30 -11.51 10.95
CA GLN A 153 8.60 -10.94 10.59
C GLN A 153 8.38 -9.73 9.69
N VAL A 154 8.76 -8.55 10.17
CA VAL A 154 8.70 -7.30 9.40
C VAL A 154 10.01 -7.11 8.63
N TYR A 155 9.87 -6.74 7.37
CA TYR A 155 10.95 -6.40 6.46
C TYR A 155 10.68 -4.99 5.95
N VAL A 156 11.69 -4.13 5.91
CA VAL A 156 11.56 -2.78 5.37
C VAL A 156 12.37 -2.61 4.11
N MET A 157 11.90 -1.76 3.20
CA MET A 157 12.62 -1.37 2.01
C MET A 157 12.59 0.16 1.87
N ALA A 158 13.76 0.78 1.81
CA ALA A 158 13.88 2.19 1.44
C ALA A 158 14.14 2.30 -0.07
N MET A 159 13.42 3.19 -0.73
CA MET A 159 13.43 3.38 -2.18
C MET A 159 13.86 4.81 -2.52
N ASP A 160 14.70 4.93 -3.55
CA ASP A 160 15.00 6.20 -4.18
C ASP A 160 13.94 6.52 -5.25
N SER A 161 13.74 7.81 -5.52
CA SER A 161 12.80 8.29 -6.52
C SER A 161 13.30 7.91 -7.91
N TRP A 162 12.54 7.04 -8.60
CA TRP A 162 12.93 6.54 -9.91
C TRP A 162 12.77 7.55 -11.05
N GLY A 163 12.05 8.65 -10.81
CA GLY A 163 11.81 9.71 -11.78
C GLY A 163 11.02 9.27 -13.01
N THR A 164 10.76 10.25 -13.87
CA THR A 164 10.03 10.10 -15.12
C THR A 164 11.01 9.74 -16.24
N VAL A 165 10.68 8.74 -17.04
CA VAL A 165 11.48 8.41 -18.22
C VAL A 165 11.46 9.58 -19.21
N PHE A 166 12.60 9.85 -19.85
CA PHE A 166 12.69 10.88 -20.88
C PHE A 166 11.59 10.72 -21.94
N GLN A 167 10.94 11.84 -22.26
CA GLN A 167 9.98 11.97 -23.34
C GLN A 167 10.30 13.22 -24.16
N PRO A 168 10.37 13.13 -25.50
CA PRO A 168 10.58 14.29 -26.36
C PRO A 168 9.62 15.44 -26.07
N LEU A 169 10.15 16.66 -25.97
CA LEU A 169 9.36 17.90 -25.78
C LEU A 169 8.50 17.95 -24.50
N LEU A 170 8.72 17.04 -23.55
CA LEU A 170 8.02 17.05 -22.26
C LEU A 170 8.32 18.35 -21.51
N GLY A 171 7.27 19.04 -21.08
CA GLY A 171 7.39 20.17 -20.16
C GLY A 171 7.75 19.68 -18.76
N VAL A 172 8.75 20.29 -18.15
CA VAL A 172 9.28 19.91 -16.83
C VAL A 172 9.36 21.13 -15.91
N ALA A 173 9.09 20.90 -14.64
CA ALA A 173 9.20 21.88 -13.56
C ALA A 173 10.49 21.69 -12.75
N GLU A 174 10.88 22.72 -12.02
CA GLU A 174 11.97 22.61 -11.04
C GLU A 174 11.62 21.55 -9.97
N GLY A 175 12.57 20.69 -9.65
CA GLY A 175 12.40 19.56 -8.74
C GLY A 175 12.03 18.24 -9.43
N ASP A 176 11.57 18.27 -10.69
CA ASP A 176 11.28 17.05 -11.44
C ASP A 176 12.55 16.18 -11.58
N LEU A 177 12.38 14.86 -11.52
CA LEU A 177 13.44 13.90 -11.77
C LEU A 177 13.21 13.23 -13.11
N ILE A 178 14.18 13.34 -14.01
CA ILE A 178 14.16 12.70 -15.32
C ILE A 178 15.21 11.59 -15.35
N ARG A 179 14.87 10.47 -15.98
CA ARG A 179 15.81 9.38 -16.21
C ARG A 179 15.94 9.03 -17.70
N PRO A 180 17.12 8.54 -18.12
CA PRO A 180 17.31 7.99 -19.46
C PRO A 180 16.31 6.87 -19.80
N THR A 181 16.03 6.67 -21.08
CA THR A 181 15.30 5.47 -21.57
C THR A 181 16.13 4.21 -21.34
N VAL A 182 17.44 4.28 -21.57
CA VAL A 182 18.42 3.25 -21.22
C VAL A 182 19.14 3.68 -19.95
N PHE A 183 18.75 3.07 -18.83
CA PHE A 183 19.25 3.48 -17.52
C PHE A 183 20.75 3.18 -17.35
N MET A 184 21.50 4.18 -16.88
CA MET A 184 22.97 4.14 -16.71
C MET A 184 23.44 4.45 -15.29
N GLY A 185 22.56 4.36 -14.28
CA GLY A 185 22.91 4.62 -12.87
C GLY A 185 22.67 6.05 -12.38
N TRP A 186 22.23 6.94 -13.28
CA TRP A 186 22.04 8.36 -13.01
C TRP A 186 20.61 8.82 -13.31
N ILE A 187 20.14 9.76 -12.52
CA ILE A 187 18.91 10.52 -12.70
C ILE A 187 19.24 12.01 -12.73
N TYR A 188 18.37 12.83 -13.31
CA TYR A 188 18.63 14.23 -13.58
C TYR A 188 17.54 15.07 -12.93
N ARG A 189 17.93 15.85 -11.91
CA ARG A 189 17.02 16.76 -11.22
C ARG A 189 16.95 18.06 -11.97
N ILE A 190 15.76 18.45 -12.37
CA ILE A 190 15.52 19.72 -13.03
C ILE A 190 15.73 20.84 -12.02
N THR A 191 16.66 21.74 -12.30
CA THR A 191 16.95 22.92 -11.48
C THR A 191 16.39 24.21 -12.11
N GLN A 192 15.91 24.13 -13.34
CA GLN A 192 15.21 25.21 -14.03
C GLN A 192 14.15 24.62 -14.96
N ALA A 193 12.90 25.03 -14.78
CA ALA A 193 11.78 24.61 -15.59
C ALA A 193 11.98 24.93 -17.09
N GLY A 194 11.37 24.12 -17.94
CA GLY A 194 11.48 24.27 -19.40
C GLY A 194 10.88 23.07 -20.13
N GLN A 195 11.41 22.78 -21.31
CA GLN A 195 11.05 21.62 -22.11
C GLN A 195 12.28 20.77 -22.40
N LEU A 196 12.12 19.46 -22.29
CA LEU A 196 13.11 18.48 -22.73
C LEU A 196 13.33 18.59 -24.25
N PRO A 197 14.53 18.22 -24.76
CA PRO A 197 14.82 18.26 -26.19
C PRO A 197 13.90 17.32 -27.01
N ALA A 198 13.81 17.56 -28.32
CA ALA A 198 13.02 16.72 -29.24
C ALA A 198 13.63 15.32 -29.47
N VAL A 199 14.90 15.13 -29.12
CA VAL A 199 15.65 13.87 -29.23
C VAL A 199 16.36 13.64 -27.91
N GLU A 200 16.42 12.39 -27.47
CA GLU A 200 17.11 12.04 -26.24
C GLU A 200 18.60 12.41 -26.35
N PRO A 201 19.14 13.20 -25.41
CA PRO A 201 20.51 13.65 -25.47
C PRO A 201 21.46 12.53 -25.07
N THR A 202 22.76 12.76 -25.31
CA THR A 202 23.79 12.01 -24.59
C THR A 202 23.79 12.48 -23.14
N TRP A 203 23.49 11.55 -22.25
CA TRP A 203 23.47 11.73 -20.80
C TRP A 203 24.89 11.89 -20.22
N TRP A 204 25.04 12.68 -19.15
CA TRP A 204 26.32 12.98 -18.51
C TRP A 204 26.38 12.46 -17.07
N ASP A 205 27.57 12.08 -16.61
CA ASP A 205 27.79 11.61 -15.24
C ASP A 205 28.18 12.76 -14.29
N ASP A 206 28.54 12.40 -13.05
CA ASP A 206 28.94 13.32 -11.98
C ASP A 206 30.29 14.03 -12.23
N SER A 207 30.96 13.77 -13.36
CA SER A 207 32.14 14.56 -13.76
C SER A 207 31.80 16.00 -14.12
N LEU A 208 30.55 16.28 -14.50
CA LEU A 208 30.06 17.63 -14.75
C LEU A 208 29.38 18.20 -13.50
N LEU A 209 30.05 19.15 -12.86
CA LEU A 209 29.53 19.82 -11.67
C LEU A 209 28.49 20.89 -12.04
N GLY A 210 27.38 20.90 -11.30
CA GLY A 210 26.33 21.89 -11.39
C GLY A 210 25.40 21.74 -12.60
N PRO A 211 24.36 22.61 -12.71
CA PRO A 211 23.30 22.45 -13.70
C PRO A 211 23.77 22.57 -15.14
N GLN A 212 23.45 21.58 -15.97
CA GLN A 212 23.71 21.56 -17.40
C GLN A 212 22.43 21.83 -18.21
N PRO A 213 22.55 22.36 -19.45
CA PRO A 213 21.40 22.52 -20.34
C PRO A 213 20.76 21.17 -20.72
N LEU A 214 19.43 21.11 -20.70
CA LEU A 214 18.63 19.95 -21.12
C LEU A 214 17.43 20.44 -21.94
N GLY A 215 17.63 20.67 -23.24
CA GLY A 215 16.64 21.34 -24.07
C GLY A 215 16.57 22.83 -23.70
N THR A 216 15.39 23.31 -23.30
CA THR A 216 15.22 24.65 -22.71
C THR A 216 15.23 24.65 -21.18
N ALA A 217 15.22 23.46 -20.56
CA ALA A 217 15.39 23.29 -19.12
C ALA A 217 16.88 23.23 -18.72
N ARG A 218 17.16 23.22 -17.41
CA ARG A 218 18.47 22.84 -16.86
C ARG A 218 18.33 21.73 -15.85
N ALA A 219 19.30 20.84 -15.81
CA ALA A 219 19.30 19.70 -14.90
C ALA A 219 20.68 19.45 -14.29
N GLU A 220 20.68 18.97 -13.05
CA GLU A 220 21.86 18.48 -12.36
C GLU A 220 21.79 16.95 -12.25
N VAL A 221 22.95 16.31 -12.37
CA VAL A 221 23.05 14.85 -12.28
C VAL A 221 23.02 14.43 -10.82
N HIS A 222 22.24 13.39 -10.53
CA HIS A 222 22.18 12.74 -9.24
C HIS A 222 22.37 11.24 -9.42
N ARG A 223 23.14 10.63 -8.53
CA ARG A 223 23.27 9.17 -8.49
C ARG A 223 21.97 8.57 -8.02
N TYR A 224 21.50 7.55 -8.74
CA TYR A 224 20.39 6.74 -8.26
C TYR A 224 20.91 5.60 -7.38
N TYR A 225 20.27 5.42 -6.23
CA TYR A 225 20.57 4.32 -5.33
C TYR A 225 19.50 3.23 -5.45
N PRO A 226 19.89 1.96 -5.69
CA PRO A 226 18.92 0.87 -5.75
C PRO A 226 18.20 0.72 -4.40
N PRO A 227 16.95 0.21 -4.40
CA PRO A 227 16.24 -0.03 -3.15
C PRO A 227 17.03 -0.91 -2.20
N GLN A 228 17.06 -0.52 -0.92
CA GLN A 228 17.75 -1.27 0.13
C GLN A 228 16.74 -1.87 1.09
N GLY A 229 16.83 -3.19 1.26
CA GLY A 229 15.96 -3.95 2.15
C GLY A 229 16.67 -4.36 3.45
N ARG A 230 15.93 -4.41 4.57
CA ARG A 230 16.40 -4.93 5.85
C ARG A 230 15.32 -5.78 6.51
N GLY A 231 15.72 -6.89 7.13
CA GLY A 231 14.81 -7.74 7.89
C GLY A 231 15.33 -9.17 8.08
N PRO A 232 14.68 -9.97 8.93
CA PRO A 232 13.50 -9.62 9.73
C PRO A 232 13.84 -8.66 10.90
N ILE A 233 12.94 -7.73 11.21
CA ILE A 233 13.03 -6.77 12.31
C ILE A 233 11.89 -7.06 13.30
N PRO A 234 12.18 -7.21 14.61
CA PRO A 234 11.13 -7.25 15.62
C PRO A 234 10.52 -5.85 15.77
N VAL A 235 9.19 -5.78 15.92
CA VAL A 235 8.47 -4.52 16.13
C VAL A 235 7.84 -4.49 17.52
N GLU A 236 7.73 -3.31 18.10
CA GLU A 236 7.07 -3.11 19.39
C GLU A 236 5.57 -2.99 19.16
N LEU A 237 4.77 -3.86 19.79
CA LEU A 237 3.31 -3.78 19.74
C LEU A 237 2.84 -2.69 20.70
N THR A 238 1.83 -1.92 20.30
CA THR A 238 1.23 -0.85 21.11
C THR A 238 -0.18 -1.16 21.61
#